data_AF-A0AAR5QKR3-F1
#
_entry.id   AF-A0AAR5QKR3-F1
#
_cell.length_a   1.000
_cell.length_b   1.000
_cell.length_c   1.000
_cell.angle_alpha   90.00
_cell.angle_beta   90.00
_cell.angle_gamma   90.00
#
_symmetry.space_group_name_H-M   'P 1'
#
loop_
_entity.id
_entity.type
_entity.pdbx_description
1 polymer ?
#
loop_
_entity_poly.entity_id
_entity_poly.type
_entity_poly.pdbx_seq_one_letter_code
_entity_poly.pdbx_strand_id
1 'polypeptide(L)'
;MDIIEKYKNIVENKKTDCISSNQKKKAWVQIANEFNAICPDSSFRDCNTLKKFYENKKKEVRKYVLHEKKHINATGGGPAFNMKKDICFDYILNMVNHKTVAGLENKFSNLTDPPFGDNSSQADNPEENPFADNATGDYPPITLEELEADYQLQDVQLLETEQSEVSNNLYSSTWTNMTPNKLKACPTSVLKKKCATNEKEIFNLNRKTPARRSAASTVRALATSDIASKYDKLLEKRLKIAEMQNIRVHAALYLDDVLLYRSRINEALDALINIKLKELRISEDVCHVPRVRSGARKD
;
A
#
# COMPACT_ATOMS: atom_id res chain seq x y z
N MET A 1 -13.81 -2.42 -12.85
CA MET A 1 -14.47 -1.64 -11.78
C MET A 1 -15.74 -2.33 -11.34
N ASP A 2 -16.44 -2.97 -12.26
CA ASP A 2 -17.71 -3.69 -12.11
C ASP A 2 -17.75 -4.67 -10.92
N ILE A 3 -16.65 -5.42 -10.68
CA ILE A 3 -16.57 -6.32 -9.52
C ILE A 3 -16.72 -5.53 -8.21
N ILE A 4 -16.02 -4.41 -8.06
CA ILE A 4 -16.06 -3.61 -6.83
C ILE A 4 -17.44 -2.95 -6.66
N GLU A 5 -18.10 -2.59 -7.77
CA GLU A 5 -19.45 -2.02 -7.76
C GLU A 5 -20.48 -2.96 -7.10
N LYS A 6 -20.39 -4.28 -7.35
CA LYS A 6 -21.23 -5.29 -6.68
C LYS A 6 -21.10 -5.26 -5.16
N TYR A 7 -19.90 -4.97 -4.64
CA TYR A 7 -19.59 -4.94 -3.21
C TYR A 7 -19.62 -3.52 -2.61
N LYS A 8 -20.11 -2.51 -3.35
CA LYS A 8 -20.10 -1.08 -2.96
C LYS A 8 -20.65 -0.85 -1.55
N ASN A 9 -21.76 -1.47 -1.19
CA ASN A 9 -22.44 -1.26 0.10
C ASN A 9 -21.57 -1.67 1.30
N ILE A 10 -20.70 -2.67 1.13
CA ILE A 10 -19.80 -3.15 2.18
C ILE A 10 -18.52 -2.34 2.17
N VAL A 11 -17.93 -2.11 0.99
CA VAL A 11 -16.65 -1.40 0.82
C VAL A 11 -16.74 0.06 1.23
N GLU A 12 -17.82 0.77 0.86
CA GLU A 12 -18.04 2.19 1.18
C GLU A 12 -18.79 2.43 2.50
N ASN A 13 -19.06 1.37 3.26
CA ASN A 13 -19.65 1.50 4.59
C ASN A 13 -18.74 2.36 5.49
N LYS A 14 -19.29 3.34 6.19
CA LYS A 14 -18.55 4.23 7.09
C LYS A 14 -18.45 3.72 8.53
N LYS A 15 -19.15 2.64 8.88
CA LYS A 15 -19.05 2.03 10.21
C LYS A 15 -17.63 1.51 10.48
N THR A 16 -17.20 1.61 11.74
CA THR A 16 -15.85 1.31 12.24
C THR A 16 -15.82 0.25 13.34
N ASP A 17 -16.92 -0.46 13.54
CA ASP A 17 -17.02 -1.62 14.43
C ASP A 17 -16.15 -2.79 13.94
N CYS A 18 -15.82 -3.70 14.86
CA CYS A 18 -15.01 -4.89 14.55
C CYS A 18 -15.68 -5.78 13.48
N ILE A 19 -17.00 -5.91 13.53
CA ILE A 19 -17.79 -6.70 12.58
C ILE A 19 -17.71 -6.09 11.19
N SER A 20 -18.04 -4.80 11.01
CA SER A 20 -17.94 -4.15 9.70
C SER A 20 -16.51 -4.13 9.15
N SER A 21 -15.50 -4.01 10.02
CA SER A 21 -14.09 -4.08 9.61
C SER A 21 -13.74 -5.46 9.06
N ASN A 22 -14.20 -6.53 9.71
CA ASN A 22 -14.00 -7.90 9.24
C ASN A 22 -14.80 -8.20 7.97
N GLN A 23 -16.04 -7.70 7.85
CA GLN A 23 -16.84 -7.80 6.62
C GLN A 23 -16.13 -7.12 5.43
N LYS A 24 -15.55 -5.93 5.63
CA LYS A 24 -14.76 -5.25 4.59
C LYS A 24 -13.55 -6.08 4.16
N LYS A 25 -12.81 -6.66 5.12
CA LYS A 25 -11.67 -7.53 4.80
C LYS A 25 -12.11 -8.73 3.96
N LYS A 26 -13.18 -9.43 4.38
CA LYS A 26 -13.76 -10.57 3.64
C LYS A 26 -14.19 -10.17 2.22
N ALA A 27 -14.87 -9.02 2.07
CA ALA A 27 -15.28 -8.52 0.76
C ALA A 27 -14.08 -8.26 -0.16
N TRP A 28 -12.98 -7.67 0.34
CA TRP A 28 -11.77 -7.46 -0.48
C TRP A 28 -11.10 -8.77 -0.92
N VAL A 29 -11.15 -9.82 -0.10
CA VAL A 29 -10.67 -11.15 -0.49
C VAL A 29 -11.56 -11.73 -1.59
N GLN A 30 -12.88 -11.60 -1.49
CA GLN A 30 -13.82 -12.06 -2.53
C GLN A 30 -13.61 -11.31 -3.85
N ILE A 31 -13.45 -9.98 -3.80
CA ILE A 31 -13.13 -9.17 -4.98
C ILE A 31 -11.83 -9.64 -5.65
N ALA A 32 -10.80 -9.95 -4.86
CA ALA A 32 -9.53 -10.46 -5.40
C ALA A 32 -9.69 -11.81 -6.07
N ASN A 33 -10.45 -12.72 -5.46
CA ASN A 33 -10.73 -14.03 -6.02
C ASN A 33 -11.52 -13.93 -7.33
N GLU A 34 -12.59 -13.11 -7.37
CA GLU A 34 -13.35 -12.87 -8.60
C GLU A 34 -12.49 -12.24 -9.70
N PHE A 35 -11.65 -11.26 -9.34
CA PHE A 35 -10.76 -10.60 -10.30
C PHE A 35 -9.75 -11.57 -10.91
N ASN A 36 -9.10 -12.38 -10.08
CA ASN A 36 -8.12 -13.36 -10.53
C ASN A 36 -8.77 -14.52 -11.30
N ALA A 37 -10.04 -14.85 -11.01
CA ALA A 37 -10.80 -15.85 -11.76
C ALA A 37 -11.21 -15.38 -13.16
N ILE A 38 -11.53 -14.09 -13.31
CA ILE A 38 -11.91 -13.50 -14.62
C ILE A 38 -10.69 -13.30 -15.52
N CYS A 39 -9.54 -13.01 -14.94
CA CYS A 39 -8.30 -12.73 -15.67
C CYS A 39 -7.19 -13.74 -15.34
N PRO A 40 -7.34 -15.02 -15.71
CA PRO A 40 -6.35 -16.06 -15.37
C PRO A 40 -4.99 -15.81 -16.03
N ASP A 41 -4.97 -15.14 -17.19
CA ASP A 41 -3.74 -14.80 -17.93
C ASP A 41 -3.04 -13.53 -17.38
N SER A 42 -3.70 -12.82 -16.47
CA SER A 42 -3.14 -11.64 -15.81
C SER A 42 -2.31 -12.04 -14.59
N SER A 43 -1.32 -11.23 -14.26
CA SER A 43 -0.57 -11.40 -13.01
C SER A 43 -1.53 -11.37 -11.81
N PHE A 44 -1.42 -12.40 -10.95
CA PHE A 44 -2.20 -12.53 -9.73
C PHE A 44 -2.12 -11.24 -8.91
N ARG A 45 -3.27 -10.71 -8.51
CA ARG A 45 -3.38 -9.50 -7.69
C ARG A 45 -3.83 -9.84 -6.28
N ASP A 46 -3.08 -9.35 -5.30
CA ASP A 46 -3.48 -9.42 -3.90
C ASP A 46 -4.61 -8.42 -3.61
N CYS A 47 -5.43 -8.77 -2.61
CA CYS A 47 -6.53 -7.95 -2.10
C CYS A 47 -6.05 -6.55 -1.67
N ASN A 48 -4.85 -6.44 -1.08
CA ASN A 48 -4.29 -5.15 -0.68
C ASN A 48 -3.93 -4.28 -1.88
N THR A 49 -3.45 -4.89 -2.97
CA THR A 49 -3.13 -4.17 -4.21
C THR A 49 -4.40 -3.60 -4.84
N LEU A 50 -5.47 -4.40 -4.93
CA LEU A 50 -6.76 -3.96 -5.47
C LEU A 50 -7.40 -2.87 -4.61
N LYS A 51 -7.35 -3.03 -3.29
CA LYS A 51 -7.81 -2.00 -2.34
C LYS A 51 -7.03 -0.69 -2.53
N LYS A 52 -5.71 -0.75 -2.62
CA LYS A 52 -4.85 0.43 -2.83
C LYS A 52 -5.15 1.11 -4.17
N PHE A 53 -5.33 0.32 -5.22
CA PHE A 53 -5.72 0.83 -6.54
C PHE A 53 -7.04 1.61 -6.47
N TYR A 54 -8.06 1.04 -5.85
CA TYR A 54 -9.37 1.69 -5.67
C TYR A 54 -9.27 2.98 -4.84
N GLU A 55 -8.54 2.96 -3.73
CA GLU A 55 -8.33 4.15 -2.90
C GLU A 55 -7.55 5.26 -3.62
N ASN A 56 -6.59 4.90 -4.47
CA ASN A 56 -5.89 5.87 -5.33
C ASN A 56 -6.87 6.49 -6.33
N LYS A 57 -7.70 5.68 -7.00
CA LYS A 57 -8.72 6.18 -7.93
C LYS A 57 -9.73 7.10 -7.25
N LYS A 58 -10.16 6.79 -6.03
CA LYS A 58 -10.99 7.68 -5.21
C LYS A 58 -10.34 9.04 -4.96
N LYS A 59 -9.04 9.06 -4.67
CA LYS A 59 -8.30 10.31 -4.46
C LYS A 59 -8.20 11.11 -5.76
N GLU A 60 -7.97 10.45 -6.90
CA GLU A 60 -7.93 11.10 -8.21
C GLU A 60 -9.26 11.76 -8.56
N VAL A 61 -10.39 11.05 -8.38
CA VAL A 61 -11.74 11.61 -8.62
C VAL A 61 -12.01 12.81 -7.72
N ARG A 62 -11.71 12.72 -6.42
CA ARG A 62 -11.87 13.87 -5.51
C ARG A 62 -11.01 15.06 -5.94
N LYS A 63 -9.76 14.82 -6.35
CA LYS A 63 -8.86 15.88 -6.82
C LYS A 63 -9.41 16.57 -8.07
N TYR A 64 -9.94 15.80 -9.01
CA TYR A 64 -10.58 16.31 -10.22
C TYR A 64 -11.75 17.23 -9.88
N VAL A 65 -12.74 16.73 -9.11
CA VAL A 65 -13.95 17.49 -8.76
C VAL A 65 -13.61 18.75 -7.97
N LEU A 66 -12.64 18.68 -7.06
CA LEU A 66 -12.16 19.86 -6.34
C LEU A 66 -11.53 20.90 -7.26
N HIS A 67 -10.74 20.48 -8.24
CA HIS A 67 -10.11 21.41 -9.18
C HIS A 67 -11.12 22.01 -10.15
N GLU A 68 -12.09 21.22 -10.60
CA GLU A 68 -13.23 21.68 -11.41
C GLU A 68 -14.03 22.74 -10.66
N LYS A 69 -14.44 22.44 -9.41
CA LYS A 69 -15.16 23.39 -8.55
C LYS A 69 -14.35 24.64 -8.25
N LYS A 70 -13.06 24.51 -7.99
CA LYS A 70 -12.17 25.66 -7.78
C LYS A 70 -12.08 26.54 -9.01
N HIS A 71 -12.06 25.96 -10.21
CA HIS A 71 -12.01 26.70 -11.46
C HIS A 71 -13.33 27.42 -11.74
N ILE A 72 -14.48 26.76 -11.56
CA ILE A 72 -15.81 27.37 -11.69
C ILE A 72 -15.95 28.57 -10.75
N ASN A 73 -15.43 28.44 -9.52
CA ASN A 73 -15.51 29.50 -8.51
C ASN A 73 -14.38 30.56 -8.64
N ALA A 74 -13.47 30.43 -9.61
CA ALA A 74 -12.39 31.39 -9.80
C ALA A 74 -12.89 32.56 -10.65
N THR A 75 -12.89 33.77 -10.07
CA THR A 75 -13.16 35.00 -10.80
C THR A 75 -11.88 35.47 -11.52
N GLY A 76 -11.99 35.87 -12.79
CA GLY A 76 -10.90 36.59 -13.49
C GLY A 76 -10.34 35.97 -14.76
N GLY A 77 -11.17 35.37 -15.63
CA GLY A 77 -10.80 35.08 -17.03
C GLY A 77 -9.59 34.16 -17.24
N GLY A 78 -9.26 33.34 -16.23
CA GLY A 78 -8.12 32.42 -16.31
C GLY A 78 -8.28 31.35 -17.40
N PRO A 79 -7.19 30.65 -17.75
CA PRO A 79 -7.22 29.60 -18.78
C PRO A 79 -8.25 28.51 -18.45
N ALA A 80 -8.84 27.93 -19.49
CA ALA A 80 -9.85 26.88 -19.36
C ALA A 80 -9.31 25.67 -18.57
N PHE A 81 -10.14 25.12 -17.69
CA PHE A 81 -9.81 23.91 -16.94
C PHE A 81 -9.80 22.70 -17.87
N ASN A 82 -8.62 22.11 -18.05
CA ASN A 82 -8.41 20.93 -18.87
C ASN A 82 -7.70 19.83 -18.08
N MET A 83 -8.41 19.17 -17.15
CA MET A 83 -7.98 17.85 -16.67
C MET A 83 -8.65 16.76 -17.49
N LYS A 84 -7.86 15.77 -17.90
CA LYS A 84 -8.38 14.57 -18.56
C LYS A 84 -9.13 13.73 -17.53
N LYS A 85 -10.36 13.32 -17.85
CA LYS A 85 -11.10 12.31 -17.08
C LYS A 85 -10.53 10.94 -17.39
N ASP A 86 -10.33 10.15 -16.35
CA ASP A 86 -9.95 8.75 -16.49
C ASP A 86 -11.14 7.92 -16.97
N ILE A 87 -10.89 6.80 -17.64
CA ILE A 87 -11.93 5.88 -18.14
C ILE A 87 -12.77 5.34 -16.99
N CYS A 88 -12.15 5.14 -15.83
CA CYS A 88 -12.82 4.65 -14.62
C CYS A 88 -13.52 5.75 -13.80
N PHE A 89 -13.47 7.01 -14.24
CA PHE A 89 -13.91 8.17 -13.45
C PHE A 89 -15.39 8.05 -13.04
N ASP A 90 -16.27 7.79 -14.01
CA ASP A 90 -17.72 7.76 -13.78
C ASP A 90 -18.13 6.61 -12.85
N TYR A 91 -17.49 5.44 -12.98
CA TYR A 91 -17.71 4.29 -12.09
C TYR A 91 -17.39 4.66 -10.63
N ILE A 92 -16.23 5.27 -10.39
CA ILE A 92 -15.82 5.66 -9.05
C ILE A 92 -16.72 6.76 -8.50
N LEU A 93 -17.13 7.73 -9.33
CA LEU A 93 -18.02 8.81 -8.91
C LEU A 93 -19.39 8.26 -8.49
N ASN A 94 -19.93 7.27 -9.22
CA ASN A 94 -21.17 6.60 -8.87
C ASN A 94 -21.05 5.76 -7.59
N MET A 95 -19.91 5.10 -7.38
CA MET A 95 -19.69 4.25 -6.20
C MET A 95 -19.46 5.02 -4.91
N VAL A 96 -18.72 6.13 -4.97
CA VAL A 96 -18.38 6.91 -3.77
C VAL A 96 -19.57 7.76 -3.33
N ASN A 97 -19.68 8.02 -2.03
CA ASN A 97 -20.71 8.91 -1.51
C ASN A 97 -20.55 10.35 -2.06
N HIS A 98 -21.54 10.81 -2.82
CA HIS A 98 -21.55 12.13 -3.47
C HIS A 98 -21.23 13.29 -2.52
N LYS A 99 -21.76 13.27 -1.29
CA LYS A 99 -21.52 14.33 -0.29
C LYS A 99 -20.03 14.46 0.08
N THR A 100 -19.28 13.36 0.02
CA THR A 100 -17.84 13.37 0.32
C THR A 100 -16.97 13.86 -0.84
N VAL A 101 -17.53 13.90 -2.06
CA VAL A 101 -16.81 14.31 -3.27
C VAL A 101 -17.15 15.76 -3.63
N ALA A 102 -18.44 16.11 -3.69
CA ALA A 102 -18.90 17.46 -4.04
C ALA A 102 -18.76 18.47 -2.87
N GLY A 103 -18.70 17.95 -1.64
CA GLY A 103 -18.75 18.76 -0.42
C GLY A 103 -20.17 19.27 -0.14
N LEU A 104 -20.26 20.22 0.80
CA LEU A 104 -21.51 20.94 1.05
C LEU A 104 -21.73 21.99 -0.03
N GLU A 105 -22.98 22.16 -0.44
CA GLU A 105 -23.38 23.23 -1.35
C GLU A 105 -23.38 24.57 -0.59
N ASN A 106 -22.81 25.59 -1.21
CA ASN A 106 -22.84 26.94 -0.67
C ASN A 106 -24.05 27.68 -1.26
N LYS A 107 -25.01 28.04 -0.42
CA LYS A 107 -26.21 28.80 -0.84
C LYS A 107 -25.89 30.20 -1.37
N PHE A 108 -24.69 30.72 -1.08
CA PHE A 108 -24.26 32.06 -1.43
C PHE A 108 -23.25 32.11 -2.59
N SER A 109 -22.83 30.97 -3.15
CA SER A 109 -21.85 30.97 -4.25
C SER A 109 -22.47 31.29 -5.61
N ASN A 110 -23.79 31.15 -5.73
CA ASN A 110 -24.52 31.60 -6.90
C ASN A 110 -24.96 33.04 -6.65
N LEU A 111 -24.02 33.98 -6.76
CA LEU A 111 -24.37 35.35 -7.14
C LEU A 111 -24.84 35.31 -8.60
N THR A 112 -25.96 34.64 -8.85
CA THR A 112 -26.90 35.13 -9.84
C THR A 112 -27.60 36.25 -9.11
N ASP A 113 -27.07 37.46 -9.24
CA ASP A 113 -27.87 38.63 -8.91
C ASP A 113 -29.20 38.43 -9.65
N PRO A 114 -30.34 38.39 -8.93
CA PRO A 114 -31.62 38.31 -9.62
C PRO A 114 -31.62 39.45 -10.65
N PRO A 115 -32.00 39.18 -11.91
CA PRO A 115 -32.11 40.25 -12.90
C PRO A 115 -32.97 41.34 -12.27
N PHE A 116 -32.39 42.52 -12.15
CA PHE A 116 -33.08 43.70 -11.63
C PHE A 116 -34.42 43.84 -12.37
N GLY A 117 -35.51 43.67 -11.63
CA GLY A 117 -36.89 43.97 -12.04
C GLY A 117 -37.62 42.82 -12.75
N ASP A 118 -38.59 42.20 -12.08
CA ASP A 118 -39.92 42.79 -12.01
C ASP A 118 -40.73 42.21 -10.83
N ASN A 119 -41.46 43.07 -10.15
CA ASN A 119 -42.39 42.69 -9.08
C ASN A 119 -43.60 41.98 -9.73
N SER A 120 -43.69 40.67 -9.58
CA SER A 120 -44.99 39.99 -9.66
C SER A 120 -45.23 39.20 -8.39
N SER A 121 -46.09 39.78 -7.56
CA SER A 121 -46.71 39.17 -6.39
C SER A 121 -47.39 37.85 -6.76
N GLN A 122 -46.97 36.74 -6.15
CA GLN A 122 -47.84 35.59 -6.00
C GLN A 122 -47.56 34.90 -4.65
N ALA A 123 -48.63 34.77 -3.87
CA ALA A 123 -48.65 34.39 -2.48
C ALA A 123 -48.36 32.89 -2.27
N ASP A 124 -47.52 32.56 -1.29
CA ASP A 124 -47.39 31.22 -0.75
C ASP A 124 -48.16 31.10 0.57
N ASN A 125 -49.09 30.14 0.58
CA ASN A 125 -49.90 29.70 1.72
C ASN A 125 -49.04 29.08 2.84
N PRO A 126 -49.45 29.19 4.12
CA PRO A 126 -48.92 28.33 5.18
C PRO A 126 -49.80 27.08 5.40
N GLU A 127 -49.17 26.03 5.97
CA GLU A 127 -49.75 24.76 6.51
C GLU A 127 -50.03 23.66 5.45
N GLU A 128 -49.65 22.39 5.59
CA GLU A 128 -49.48 21.50 6.76
C GLU A 128 -48.41 20.41 6.48
N ASN A 129 -47.74 19.87 7.50
CA ASN A 129 -47.72 18.40 7.65
C ASN A 129 -47.41 18.00 9.12
N PRO A 130 -48.17 17.08 9.74
CA PRO A 130 -48.16 16.79 11.16
C PRO A 130 -47.11 15.74 11.56
N PHE A 131 -46.80 15.81 12.86
CA PHE A 131 -46.08 14.85 13.66
C PHE A 131 -46.89 13.55 13.84
N ALA A 132 -46.27 12.37 13.67
CA ALA A 132 -46.32 11.23 14.62
C ALA A 132 -45.79 9.92 14.01
N ASP A 133 -44.92 9.28 14.79
CA ASP A 133 -44.81 7.84 15.09
C ASP A 133 -44.74 6.82 13.95
N ASN A 134 -43.69 5.99 14.00
CA ASN A 134 -43.79 4.53 14.08
C ASN A 134 -42.40 3.93 14.31
N ALA A 135 -42.06 3.75 15.58
CA ALA A 135 -41.23 2.64 16.00
C ALA A 135 -42.00 1.34 15.81
N THR A 136 -41.27 0.26 15.50
CA THR A 136 -41.56 -1.17 15.67
C THR A 136 -41.21 -1.96 14.41
N GLY A 137 -40.07 -2.63 14.43
CA GLY A 137 -39.68 -3.65 13.47
C GLY A 137 -39.03 -4.79 14.25
N ASP A 138 -39.80 -5.86 14.46
CA ASP A 138 -39.42 -7.09 15.14
C ASP A 138 -38.11 -7.69 14.61
N TYR A 139 -37.17 -7.95 15.51
CA TYR A 139 -36.12 -8.95 15.29
C TYR A 139 -36.08 -9.90 16.48
N PRO A 140 -36.05 -11.23 16.26
CA PRO A 140 -36.06 -12.20 17.34
C PRO A 140 -34.75 -12.13 18.15
N PRO A 141 -34.80 -12.36 19.48
CA PRO A 141 -33.60 -12.37 20.31
C PRO A 141 -32.70 -13.56 19.97
N ILE A 142 -31.48 -13.30 19.52
CA ILE A 142 -30.44 -14.33 19.40
C ILE A 142 -29.92 -14.61 20.82
N THR A 143 -30.10 -15.84 21.28
CA THR A 143 -29.70 -16.31 22.60
C THR A 143 -28.18 -16.42 22.72
N LEU A 144 -27.66 -16.16 23.93
CA LEU A 144 -26.24 -16.09 24.30
C LEU A 144 -25.40 -17.35 24.01
N GLU A 145 -26.01 -18.48 23.66
CA GLU A 145 -25.32 -19.75 23.40
C GLU A 145 -24.66 -19.86 22.01
N GLU A 146 -24.96 -18.97 21.04
CA GLU A 146 -24.32 -18.99 19.72
C GLU A 146 -22.99 -18.21 19.64
N LEU A 147 -22.61 -17.46 20.68
CA LEU A 147 -21.42 -16.60 20.70
C LEU A 147 -20.11 -17.33 21.07
N GLU A 148 -20.19 -18.58 21.52
CA GLU A 148 -19.04 -19.29 22.11
C GLU A 148 -18.32 -20.26 21.17
N ALA A 149 -18.84 -20.52 19.97
CA ALA A 149 -18.27 -21.53 19.07
C ALA A 149 -17.14 -21.05 18.13
N ASP A 150 -16.95 -19.75 17.93
CA ASP A 150 -16.00 -19.24 16.92
C ASP A 150 -14.70 -18.65 17.51
N TYR A 151 -14.48 -18.78 18.81
CA TYR A 151 -13.35 -18.15 19.53
C TYR A 151 -11.99 -18.83 19.35
N GLN A 152 -11.85 -19.76 18.41
CA GLN A 152 -10.59 -20.43 18.16
C GLN A 152 -10.35 -20.45 16.67
N LEU A 153 -9.56 -19.50 16.15
CA LEU A 153 -8.47 -19.75 15.19
C LEU A 153 -7.91 -18.46 14.54
N GLN A 154 -6.57 -18.41 14.53
CA GLN A 154 -5.66 -17.61 13.70
C GLN A 154 -5.38 -16.13 14.05
N ASP A 155 -4.50 -15.97 15.03
CA ASP A 155 -3.42 -14.96 14.99
C ASP A 155 -2.20 -15.54 14.28
N VAL A 156 -1.94 -15.23 13.00
CA VAL A 156 -0.56 -15.09 12.49
C VAL A 156 -0.52 -14.25 11.20
N GLN A 157 0.43 -13.30 11.16
CA GLN A 157 1.17 -12.81 9.98
C GLN A 157 0.63 -11.67 9.10
N LEU A 158 0.95 -10.43 9.50
CA LEU A 158 1.31 -9.27 8.65
C LEU A 158 2.34 -8.50 9.51
N LEU A 159 3.57 -8.21 9.14
CA LEU A 159 4.08 -7.52 7.96
C LEU A 159 5.61 -7.61 7.99
N GLU A 160 6.25 -7.83 6.84
CA GLU A 160 7.55 -7.22 6.51
C GLU A 160 7.88 -7.46 5.02
N THR A 161 7.79 -6.40 4.21
CA THR A 161 8.56 -6.19 2.97
C THR A 161 8.51 -4.69 2.69
N GLU A 162 9.47 -3.92 3.21
CA GLU A 162 10.65 -3.40 2.52
C GLU A 162 10.37 -2.44 1.36
N GLN A 163 10.95 -1.25 1.42
CA GLN A 163 11.61 -0.66 0.26
C GLN A 163 12.72 0.33 0.68
N SER A 164 13.83 0.18 -0.03
CA SER A 164 15.13 0.80 0.15
C SER A 164 15.26 2.21 -0.41
N GLU A 165 16.32 2.85 0.05
CA GLU A 165 17.01 4.09 -0.32
C GLU A 165 17.46 4.08 -1.81
N VAL A 166 17.84 5.14 -2.54
CA VAL A 166 18.55 6.40 -2.25
C VAL A 166 18.28 7.41 -3.40
N SER A 167 18.08 8.71 -3.09
CA SER A 167 18.71 9.82 -3.84
C SER A 167 18.76 11.06 -2.95
N ASN A 168 19.97 11.61 -2.82
CA ASN A 168 20.36 12.64 -1.88
C ASN A 168 19.79 14.05 -2.21
N ASN A 169 19.39 14.73 -1.13
CA ASN A 169 19.44 16.17 -0.86
C ASN A 169 18.91 17.18 -1.89
N LEU A 170 17.78 17.81 -1.56
CA LEU A 170 17.77 19.26 -1.26
C LEU A 170 16.50 19.67 -0.47
N TYR A 171 16.70 20.40 0.64
CA TYR A 171 15.70 21.06 1.50
C TYR A 171 14.64 20.18 2.19
N SER A 172 15.07 19.41 3.19
CA SER A 172 14.19 19.04 4.31
C SER A 172 14.21 20.16 5.35
N SER A 173 13.40 21.20 5.14
CA SER A 173 13.01 22.09 6.23
C SER A 173 12.04 21.35 7.14
N THR A 174 12.58 20.49 8.01
CA THR A 174 11.81 19.87 9.08
C THR A 174 11.40 20.93 10.09
N TRP A 175 10.12 20.90 10.47
CA TRP A 175 9.44 21.77 11.44
C TRP A 175 10.06 21.79 12.85
N THR A 176 11.16 21.07 13.07
CA THR A 176 11.86 20.91 14.34
C THR A 176 12.82 22.06 14.68
N ASN A 177 13.06 23.01 13.77
CA ASN A 177 14.00 24.12 13.96
C ASN A 177 13.35 25.52 14.03
N MET A 178 12.02 25.60 14.20
CA MET A 178 11.32 26.86 14.49
C MET A 178 11.37 27.16 15.99
N THR A 179 12.33 27.98 16.40
CA THR A 179 12.32 28.63 17.73
C THR A 179 11.55 29.96 17.64
N PRO A 180 10.85 30.41 18.72
CA PRO A 180 10.03 31.62 18.70
C PRO A 180 10.77 32.88 18.19
N ASN A 181 12.08 32.96 18.40
CA ASN A 181 12.93 34.05 17.92
C ASN A 181 13.08 34.13 16.40
N LYS A 182 12.74 33.06 15.65
CA LYS A 182 12.78 33.05 14.18
C LYS A 182 11.46 33.49 13.54
N LEU A 183 10.42 33.72 14.34
CA LEU A 183 9.18 34.33 13.89
C LEU A 183 9.38 35.84 13.90
N LYS A 184 9.40 36.48 12.72
CA LYS A 184 9.27 37.94 12.64
C LYS A 184 7.95 38.32 13.31
N ALA A 185 8.01 38.92 14.50
CA ALA A 185 6.82 39.50 15.10
C ALA A 185 6.25 40.55 14.14
N CYS A 186 4.93 40.57 13.99
CA CYS A 186 4.22 41.63 13.27
C CYS A 186 4.58 42.98 13.93
N PRO A 187 4.87 44.06 13.18
CA PRO A 187 5.22 45.34 13.76
C PRO A 187 3.97 46.00 14.36
N THR A 188 3.54 45.56 15.54
CA THR A 188 2.57 46.30 16.34
C THR A 188 3.33 47.29 17.23
N SER A 189 2.89 48.53 17.15
CA SER A 189 3.48 49.71 17.78
C SER A 189 3.74 49.54 19.27
N VAL A 190 4.87 50.07 19.70
CA VAL A 190 5.39 50.09 21.07
C VAL A 190 4.39 50.75 22.04
N LEU A 191 3.75 49.96 22.90
CA LEU A 191 3.09 50.47 24.09
C LEU A 191 4.11 50.55 25.24
N LYS A 192 4.65 51.74 25.48
CA LYS A 192 5.52 52.05 26.63
C LYS A 192 4.72 51.95 27.93
N LYS A 193 5.17 51.15 28.89
CA LYS A 193 4.77 51.27 30.31
C LYS A 193 5.94 51.86 31.10
N LYS A 194 5.64 52.94 31.83
CA LYS A 194 6.57 53.71 32.66
C LYS A 194 7.04 52.86 33.86
N CYS A 195 8.30 53.07 34.26
CA CYS A 195 8.86 52.60 35.53
C CYS A 195 8.06 53.12 36.73
N ALA A 196 7.99 52.31 37.79
CA ALA A 196 7.99 52.80 39.16
C ALA A 196 8.74 51.79 40.06
N THR A 197 9.53 52.37 40.95
CA THR A 197 10.59 51.82 41.79
C THR A 197 10.09 51.28 43.14
N ASN A 198 10.92 50.37 43.70
CA ASN A 198 11.27 50.17 45.11
C ASN A 198 10.38 49.37 46.08
N GLU A 199 11.03 48.29 46.54
CA GLU A 199 11.27 47.88 47.94
C GLU A 199 10.13 47.37 48.85
N LYS A 200 10.42 46.16 49.37
CA LYS A 200 10.08 45.61 50.68
C LYS A 200 8.60 45.34 50.94
N GLU A 201 8.25 44.06 50.79
CA GLU A 201 7.43 43.41 51.81
C GLU A 201 7.80 41.92 51.93
N ILE A 202 8.46 41.62 53.03
CA ILE A 202 8.65 40.28 53.57
C ILE A 202 7.31 39.90 54.20
N PHE A 203 6.60 38.94 53.60
CA PHE A 203 5.63 38.13 54.34
C PHE A 203 5.72 36.68 53.92
N ASN A 204 6.27 35.89 54.86
CA ASN A 204 6.21 34.45 54.89
C ASN A 204 4.76 33.97 54.81
N LEU A 205 4.44 33.19 53.77
CA LEU A 205 3.39 32.18 53.86
C LEU A 205 3.95 30.85 53.41
N ASN A 206 4.32 30.10 54.44
CA ASN A 206 4.55 28.67 54.45
C ASN A 206 3.31 27.95 53.86
N ARG A 207 3.33 27.64 52.57
CA ARG A 207 2.46 26.64 51.97
C ARG A 207 3.32 25.68 51.16
N LYS A 208 3.55 24.50 51.75
CA LYS A 208 4.09 23.32 51.10
C LYS A 208 3.23 22.99 49.88
N THR A 209 3.63 23.46 48.70
CA THR A 209 3.15 22.89 47.45
C THR A 209 3.92 21.59 47.23
N PRO A 210 3.27 20.44 46.98
CA PRO A 210 4.01 19.24 46.63
C PRO A 210 4.76 19.55 45.34
N ALA A 211 6.09 19.50 45.40
CA ALA A 211 6.89 19.49 44.19
C ALA A 211 6.36 18.34 43.33
N ARG A 212 5.70 18.67 42.22
CA ARG A 212 5.57 17.75 41.10
C ARG A 212 7.00 17.47 40.64
N ARG A 213 7.65 16.51 41.31
CA ARG A 213 8.83 15.86 40.76
C ARG A 213 8.31 15.19 39.50
N SER A 214 8.47 15.85 38.36
CA SER A 214 8.47 15.13 37.10
C SER A 214 9.45 13.99 37.29
N ALA A 215 8.98 12.74 37.19
CA ALA A 215 9.90 11.62 37.12
C ALA A 215 10.90 11.97 36.02
N ALA A 216 12.19 12.05 36.37
CA ALA A 216 13.23 12.20 35.36
C ALA A 216 13.05 10.99 34.45
N SER A 217 12.67 11.24 33.19
CA SER A 217 12.63 10.19 32.17
C SER A 217 14.03 9.62 32.09
N THR A 218 14.26 8.46 32.71
CA THR A 218 15.51 7.73 32.56
C THR A 218 15.62 7.40 31.08
N VAL A 219 16.45 8.16 30.37
CA VAL A 219 16.81 7.86 28.98
C VAL A 219 17.55 6.53 29.04
N ARG A 220 16.82 5.43 28.87
CA ARG A 220 17.42 4.10 28.72
C ARG A 220 18.25 4.16 27.45
N ALA A 221 19.54 3.82 27.58
CA ALA A 221 20.47 3.82 26.45
C ALA A 221 19.86 3.04 25.28
N LEU A 222 20.01 3.55 24.05
CA LEU A 222 19.32 3.03 22.85
C LEU A 222 19.49 1.51 22.68
N ALA A 223 20.64 0.96 23.06
CA ALA A 223 20.96 -0.48 23.01
C ALA A 223 20.17 -1.35 24.02
N THR A 224 19.59 -0.77 25.06
CA THR A 224 18.77 -1.48 26.07
C THR A 224 17.28 -1.39 25.81
N SER A 225 16.89 -0.76 24.70
CA SER A 225 15.48 -0.67 24.31
C SER A 225 15.00 -2.00 23.72
N ASP A 226 13.74 -2.36 24.00
CA ASP A 226 13.09 -3.53 23.39
C ASP A 226 13.11 -3.46 21.85
N ILE A 227 13.17 -2.23 21.32
CA ILE A 227 13.26 -1.94 19.90
C ILE A 227 14.63 -2.38 19.37
N ALA A 228 15.74 -2.02 20.03
CA ALA A 228 17.08 -2.46 19.63
C ALA A 228 17.20 -3.98 19.63
N SER A 229 16.69 -4.66 20.67
CA SER A 229 16.69 -6.13 20.72
C SER A 229 15.93 -6.79 19.56
N LYS A 230 14.84 -6.16 19.07
CA LYS A 230 14.12 -6.66 17.89
C LYS A 230 14.96 -6.51 16.61
N TYR A 231 15.67 -5.40 16.44
CA TYR A 231 16.56 -5.18 15.30
C TYR A 231 17.74 -6.15 15.30
N ASP A 232 18.34 -6.42 16.47
CA ASP A 232 19.44 -7.39 16.59
C ASP A 232 18.98 -8.80 16.16
N LYS A 233 17.79 -9.23 16.60
CA LYS A 233 17.19 -10.51 16.19
C LYS A 233 16.88 -10.56 14.69
N LEU A 234 16.41 -9.45 14.12
CA LEU A 234 16.15 -9.38 12.68
C LEU A 234 17.46 -9.43 11.88
N LEU A 235 18.50 -8.76 12.35
CA LEU A 235 19.84 -8.78 11.76
C LEU A 235 20.43 -10.19 11.78
N GLU A 236 20.33 -10.89 12.91
CA GLU A 236 20.78 -12.28 13.04
C GLU A 236 20.07 -13.20 12.03
N LYS A 237 18.74 -13.07 11.89
CA LYS A 237 17.99 -13.82 10.87
C LYS A 237 18.43 -13.51 9.45
N ARG A 238 18.68 -12.24 9.13
CA ARG A 238 19.17 -11.80 7.81
C ARG A 238 20.56 -12.35 7.51
N LEU A 239 21.47 -12.31 8.48
CA LEU A 239 22.81 -12.90 8.35
C LEU A 239 22.72 -14.40 8.07
N LYS A 240 21.89 -15.13 8.81
CA LYS A 240 21.68 -16.57 8.60
C LYS A 240 21.12 -16.89 7.21
N ILE A 241 20.19 -16.08 6.70
CA ILE A 241 19.66 -16.24 5.33
C ILE A 241 20.77 -16.02 4.30
N ALA A 242 21.59 -14.98 4.46
CA ALA A 242 22.69 -14.68 3.56
C ALA A 242 23.75 -15.79 3.56
N GLU A 243 24.10 -16.34 4.73
CA GLU A 243 25.00 -17.48 4.87
C GLU A 243 24.46 -18.72 4.13
N MET A 244 23.18 -19.05 4.32
CA MET A 244 22.55 -20.17 3.61
C MET A 244 22.56 -19.97 2.09
N GLN A 245 22.31 -18.75 1.61
CA GLN A 245 22.37 -18.44 0.18
C GLN A 245 23.79 -18.62 -0.36
N ASN A 246 24.80 -18.17 0.38
CA ASN A 246 26.20 -18.32 -0.02
C ASN A 246 26.61 -19.81 -0.10
N ILE A 247 26.23 -20.61 0.90
CA ILE A 247 26.46 -22.07 0.90
C ILE A 247 25.78 -22.72 -0.30
N ARG A 248 24.53 -22.35 -0.62
CA ARG A 248 23.81 -22.89 -1.78
C ARG A 248 24.51 -22.57 -3.10
N VAL A 249 25.00 -21.35 -3.26
CA VAL A 249 25.74 -20.94 -4.47
C VAL A 249 27.06 -21.72 -4.59
N HIS A 250 27.82 -21.84 -3.50
CA HIS A 250 29.05 -22.64 -3.49
C HIS A 250 28.80 -24.12 -3.81
N ALA A 251 27.73 -24.70 -3.27
CA ALA A 251 27.36 -26.09 -3.57
C ALA A 251 26.96 -26.28 -5.04
N ALA A 252 26.29 -25.31 -5.65
CA ALA A 252 25.94 -25.35 -7.07
C ALA A 252 27.18 -25.30 -7.97
N LEU A 253 28.13 -24.39 -7.68
CA LEU A 253 29.40 -24.31 -8.41
C LEU A 253 30.19 -25.61 -8.32
N TYR A 254 30.25 -26.22 -7.13
CA TYR A 254 30.93 -27.51 -6.95
C TYR A 254 30.25 -28.63 -7.75
N LEU A 255 28.92 -28.63 -7.82
CA LEU A 255 28.18 -29.62 -8.60
C LEU A 255 28.42 -29.44 -10.11
N ASP A 256 28.47 -28.21 -10.60
CA ASP A 256 28.77 -27.89 -11.99
C ASP A 256 30.18 -28.36 -12.38
N ASP A 257 31.17 -28.17 -11.52
CA ASP A 257 32.54 -28.66 -11.73
C ASP A 257 32.60 -30.20 -11.81
N VAL A 258 31.86 -30.89 -10.93
CA VAL A 258 31.78 -32.37 -10.93
C VAL A 258 31.08 -32.88 -12.19
N LEU A 259 30.00 -32.23 -12.61
CA LEU A 259 29.28 -32.59 -13.83
C LEU A 259 30.13 -32.35 -15.08
N LEU A 260 30.88 -31.25 -15.13
CA LEU A 260 31.82 -30.94 -16.20
C LEU A 260 32.93 -32.00 -16.29
N TYR A 261 33.49 -32.41 -15.15
CA TYR A 261 34.51 -33.45 -15.09
C TYR A 261 33.97 -34.80 -15.58
N ARG A 262 32.77 -35.18 -15.15
CA ARG A 262 32.10 -36.40 -15.61
C ARG A 262 31.83 -36.38 -17.12
N SER A 263 31.40 -35.25 -17.68
CA SER A 263 31.18 -35.10 -19.11
C SER A 263 32.46 -35.33 -19.92
N ARG A 264 33.59 -34.75 -19.47
CA ARG A 264 34.90 -34.94 -20.12
C ARG A 264 35.36 -36.39 -20.09
N ILE A 265 35.13 -37.10 -18.98
CA ILE A 265 35.43 -38.54 -18.88
C ILE A 265 34.61 -39.33 -19.89
N ASN A 266 33.31 -39.08 -19.98
CA ASN A 266 32.44 -39.79 -20.93
C ASN A 266 32.87 -39.55 -22.37
N GLU A 267 33.21 -38.31 -22.74
CA GLU A 267 33.71 -37.98 -24.08
C GLU A 267 35.03 -38.71 -24.41
N ALA A 268 35.95 -38.78 -23.44
CA ALA A 268 37.19 -39.53 -23.60
C ALA A 268 36.96 -41.04 -23.76
N LEU A 269 36.01 -41.62 -23.02
CA LEU A 269 35.62 -43.02 -23.15
C LEU A 269 35.00 -43.30 -24.52
N ASP A 270 34.09 -42.45 -24.99
CA ASP A 270 33.48 -42.58 -26.32
C ASP A 270 34.53 -42.49 -27.43
N ALA A 271 35.51 -41.58 -27.32
CA ALA A 271 36.63 -41.51 -28.24
C ALA A 271 37.45 -42.82 -28.26
N LEU A 272 37.72 -43.39 -27.09
CA LEU A 272 38.48 -44.63 -26.96
C LEU A 272 37.72 -45.83 -27.55
N ILE A 273 36.41 -45.91 -27.30
CA ILE A 273 35.52 -46.92 -27.89
C ILE A 273 35.54 -46.81 -29.41
N ASN A 274 35.42 -45.59 -29.96
CA ASN A 274 35.44 -45.36 -31.39
C ASN A 274 36.79 -45.76 -32.04
N ILE A 275 37.91 -45.49 -31.37
CA ILE A 275 39.24 -45.96 -31.80
C ILE A 275 39.25 -47.49 -31.83
N LYS A 276 38.75 -48.14 -30.77
CA LYS A 276 38.79 -49.60 -30.68
C LYS A 276 37.90 -50.29 -31.73
N LEU A 277 36.73 -49.71 -32.01
CA LEU A 277 35.86 -50.18 -33.09
C LEU A 277 36.51 -50.02 -34.47
N LYS A 278 37.26 -48.93 -34.70
CA LYS A 278 38.02 -48.75 -35.95
C LYS A 278 39.12 -49.79 -36.11
N GLU A 279 39.87 -50.11 -35.05
CA GLU A 279 40.88 -51.19 -35.08
C GLU A 279 40.27 -52.56 -35.43
N LEU A 280 39.13 -52.89 -34.83
CA LEU A 280 38.42 -54.15 -35.11
C LEU A 280 37.95 -54.21 -36.57
N ARG A 281 37.41 -53.11 -37.11
CA ARG A 281 36.98 -53.05 -38.52
C ARG A 281 38.14 -53.23 -39.50
N ILE A 282 39.30 -52.63 -39.21
CA ILE A 282 40.52 -52.80 -40.01
C ILE A 282 41.00 -54.26 -39.97
N SER A 283 40.82 -54.96 -38.85
CA SER A 283 41.21 -56.38 -38.74
C SER A 283 40.31 -57.33 -39.54
N GLU A 284 39.02 -57.01 -39.71
CA GLU A 284 38.10 -57.80 -40.54
C GLU A 284 38.40 -57.64 -42.04
N ASP A 285 38.78 -56.43 -42.48
CA ASP A 285 39.11 -56.15 -43.88
C ASP A 285 40.43 -56.81 -44.33
N VAL A 286 41.39 -57.01 -43.41
CA VAL A 286 42.68 -57.68 -43.71
C VAL A 286 42.53 -59.21 -43.85
N CYS A 287 41.47 -59.81 -43.31
CA CYS A 287 41.21 -61.25 -43.42
C CYS A 287 40.44 -61.65 -44.69
N HIS A 288 40.02 -60.70 -45.54
CA HIS A 288 39.38 -61.02 -46.82
C HIS A 288 40.43 -61.38 -47.90
N VAL A 289 40.93 -62.63 -47.83
CA VAL A 289 41.80 -63.22 -48.86
C VAL A 289 41.07 -63.21 -50.21
N PRO A 290 41.65 -62.67 -51.30
CA PRO A 290 41.03 -62.75 -52.61
C PRO A 290 40.91 -64.22 -53.01
N ARG A 291 39.68 -64.70 -53.21
CA ARG A 291 39.41 -66.02 -53.77
C ARG A 291 39.95 -66.03 -55.20
N VAL A 292 41.16 -66.60 -55.38
CA VAL A 292 41.78 -66.80 -56.69
C VAL A 292 40.82 -67.63 -57.54
N ARG A 293 40.16 -66.98 -58.51
CA ARG A 293 39.45 -67.67 -59.58
C ARG A 293 40.51 -68.28 -60.49
N SER A 294 40.66 -69.60 -60.40
CA SER A 294 41.34 -70.43 -61.39
C SER A 294 40.60 -70.33 -62.73
N GLY A 295 41.02 -69.38 -63.56
CA GLY A 295 40.64 -69.30 -64.98
C GLY A 295 41.47 -70.28 -65.78
N ALA A 296 40.86 -71.42 -66.11
CA ALA A 296 41.40 -72.43 -67.00
C ALA A 296 41.62 -71.86 -68.41
N ARG A 297 42.70 -72.35 -69.05
CA ARG A 297 42.96 -72.31 -70.48
C ARG A 297 41.72 -72.68 -71.30
N LYS A 298 41.51 -72.00 -72.44
CA LYS A 298 41.37 -72.61 -73.77
C LYS A 298 41.19 -71.53 -74.85
N ASP A 299 42.07 -71.63 -75.84
CA ASP A 299 41.98 -71.35 -77.28
C ASP A 299 41.59 -69.94 -77.76
#